data_AF-A0A9D2TGS1-F1
#
_entry.id   AF-A0A9D2TGS1-F1
#
_cell.length_a   1.000
_cell.length_b   1.000
_cell.length_c   1.000
_cell.angle_alpha   90.00
_cell.angle_beta   90.00
_cell.angle_gamma   90.00
#
_symmetry.space_group_name_H-M   'P 1'
#
loop_
_entity.id
_entity.type
_entity.pdbx_description
1 polymer ?
#
loop_
_entity_poly.entity_id
_entity_poly.type
_entity_poly.pdbx_seq_one_letter_code
_entity_poly.pdbx_strand_id
1 'polypeptide(L)'
;ETVGLSPEDVTGGAALPQWLHAVGDASGEAPLTHWGKYRARVIGQRIRAEATGEEADPVPGTVPVPQVMFTDPQVAAVGLTEAAAREAGHRVVTAQVPFGGAAGTALLHDDVTGTAQIVVDLDSRSLVGATFVGPEASELLHAATVAIVGAVPVHVLRHAVPSYPAASELWLRLLEKLPREMRAG
;
A
#
# COMPACT_ATOMS: atom_id res chain seq x y z
N GLU A 1 -33.57 24.92 3.92
CA GLU A 1 -34.09 23.65 4.47
C GLU A 1 -32.91 22.75 4.75
N THR A 2 -32.84 22.12 5.92
CA THR A 2 -31.85 21.07 6.20
C THR A 2 -32.47 19.72 5.84
N VAL A 3 -31.65 18.72 5.49
CA VAL A 3 -32.10 17.36 5.16
C VAL A 3 -32.40 16.50 6.39
N GLY A 4 -32.56 17.11 7.57
CA GLY A 4 -32.84 16.41 8.83
C GLY A 4 -31.68 15.61 9.42
N LEU A 5 -30.45 15.81 8.95
CA LEU A 5 -29.25 15.12 9.44
C LEU A 5 -28.36 16.05 10.27
N SER A 6 -27.78 15.51 11.34
CA SER A 6 -26.74 16.10 12.17
C SER A 6 -25.34 15.62 11.73
N PRO A 7 -24.25 16.29 12.15
CA PRO A 7 -22.89 15.78 11.92
C PRO A 7 -22.67 14.38 12.51
N GLU A 8 -23.29 14.07 13.66
CA GLU A 8 -23.19 12.76 14.30
C GLU A 8 -23.84 11.65 13.47
N ASP A 9 -24.93 11.96 12.76
CA ASP A 9 -25.54 11.01 11.81
C ASP A 9 -24.60 10.65 10.66
N VAL A 10 -23.65 11.52 10.32
CA VAL A 10 -22.67 11.31 9.24
C VAL A 10 -21.41 10.62 9.75
N THR A 11 -20.85 11.09 10.87
CA THR A 11 -19.55 10.62 11.38
C THR A 11 -19.67 9.49 12.41
N GLY A 12 -20.86 9.21 12.92
CA GLY A 12 -21.12 8.22 13.97
C GLY A 12 -21.22 6.78 13.48
N GLY A 13 -20.96 6.52 12.18
CA GLY A 13 -21.02 5.18 11.60
C GLY A 13 -22.44 4.62 11.40
N ALA A 14 -23.47 5.48 11.53
CA ALA A 14 -24.84 5.13 11.18
C ALA A 14 -24.98 4.88 9.67
N ALA A 15 -25.95 4.05 9.29
CA ALA A 15 -26.25 3.82 7.87
C ALA A 15 -26.77 5.12 7.23
N LEU A 16 -26.03 5.64 6.26
CA LEU A 16 -26.42 6.83 5.52
C LEU A 16 -27.57 6.52 4.55
N PRO A 17 -28.46 7.49 4.26
CA PRO A 17 -29.40 7.38 3.15
C PRO A 17 -28.67 7.03 1.84
N GLN A 18 -29.32 6.27 0.95
CA GLN A 18 -28.68 5.76 -0.28
C GLN A 18 -28.12 6.87 -1.20
N TRP A 19 -28.72 8.06 -1.17
CA TRP A 19 -28.30 9.22 -1.97
C TRP A 19 -27.15 10.01 -1.35
N LEU A 20 -26.75 9.70 -0.11
CA LEU A 20 -25.72 10.41 0.62
C LEU A 20 -24.46 9.54 0.77
N HIS A 21 -23.32 10.10 0.39
CA HIS A 21 -22.01 9.47 0.54
C HIS A 21 -21.09 10.33 1.40
N ALA A 22 -20.33 9.70 2.30
CA ALA A 22 -19.26 10.33 3.05
C ALA A 22 -17.90 9.89 2.49
N VAL A 23 -16.94 10.81 2.42
CA VAL A 23 -15.57 10.57 1.96
C VAL A 23 -14.56 11.27 2.85
N GLY A 24 -13.31 10.82 2.79
CA GLY A 24 -12.24 11.33 3.66
C GLY A 24 -12.55 11.03 5.13
N ASP A 25 -12.09 11.88 6.03
CA ASP A 25 -12.16 11.64 7.47
C ASP A 25 -13.60 11.48 7.98
N ALA A 26 -14.57 12.14 7.34
CA ALA A 26 -15.98 12.03 7.69
C ALA A 26 -16.58 10.63 7.45
N SER A 27 -15.93 9.79 6.62
CA SER A 27 -16.36 8.42 6.36
C SER A 27 -16.02 7.43 7.49
N GLY A 28 -15.15 7.82 8.43
CA GLY A 28 -14.58 6.91 9.43
C GLY A 28 -13.60 5.88 8.84
N GLU A 29 -13.35 5.90 7.53
CA GLU A 29 -12.28 5.14 6.89
C GLU A 29 -10.89 5.77 7.19
N ALA A 30 -9.82 5.28 6.55
CA ALA A 30 -8.47 5.79 6.80
C ALA A 30 -8.39 7.32 6.63
N PRO A 31 -8.01 8.09 7.68
CA PRO A 31 -8.04 9.56 7.67
C PRO A 31 -6.81 10.12 6.95
N LEU A 32 -6.76 9.91 5.64
CA LEU A 32 -5.62 10.19 4.78
C LEU A 32 -6.07 10.84 3.48
N THR A 33 -5.38 11.91 3.08
CA THR A 33 -5.68 12.66 1.86
C THR A 33 -5.70 11.78 0.61
N HIS A 34 -4.74 10.87 0.44
CA HIS A 34 -4.71 9.97 -0.72
C HIS A 34 -5.82 8.92 -0.70
N TRP A 35 -6.27 8.49 0.49
CA TRP A 35 -7.44 7.63 0.61
C TRP A 35 -8.73 8.37 0.26
N GLY A 36 -8.91 9.58 0.80
CA GLY A 36 -10.03 10.45 0.45
C GLY A 36 -10.13 10.71 -1.06
N LYS A 37 -8.99 11.01 -1.72
CA LYS A 37 -8.92 11.17 -3.18
C LYS A 37 -9.32 9.90 -3.93
N TYR A 38 -8.83 8.73 -3.50
CA TYR A 38 -9.18 7.44 -4.11
C TYR A 38 -10.69 7.18 -4.00
N ARG A 39 -11.26 7.32 -2.80
CA ARG A 39 -12.69 7.07 -2.55
C ARG A 39 -13.59 8.05 -3.28
N ALA A 40 -13.24 9.33 -3.29
CA ALA A 40 -13.98 10.34 -4.05
C ALA A 40 -14.02 10.02 -5.56
N ARG A 41 -12.91 9.56 -6.13
CA ARG A 41 -12.87 9.13 -7.54
C ARG A 41 -13.80 7.93 -7.79
N VAL A 42 -13.72 6.90 -6.96
CA VAL A 42 -14.56 5.69 -7.09
C VAL A 42 -16.05 6.01 -6.96
N ILE A 43 -16.43 6.81 -5.96
CA ILE A 43 -17.82 7.24 -5.77
C ILE A 43 -18.29 8.11 -6.92
N GLY A 44 -17.47 9.06 -7.38
CA GLY A 44 -17.79 9.89 -8.54
C GLY A 44 -18.02 9.08 -9.81
N GLN A 45 -17.22 8.04 -10.05
CA GLN A 45 -17.43 7.10 -11.16
C GLN A 45 -18.76 6.36 -11.04
N ARG A 46 -19.10 5.89 -9.83
CA ARG A 46 -20.38 5.20 -9.59
C ARG A 46 -21.59 6.12 -9.77
N ILE A 47 -21.55 7.34 -9.25
CA ILE A 47 -22.61 8.34 -9.41
C ILE A 47 -22.82 8.66 -10.90
N ARG A 48 -21.72 8.83 -11.65
CA ARG A 48 -21.79 9.03 -13.10
C ARG A 48 -22.46 7.84 -13.80
N ALA A 49 -22.01 6.62 -13.50
CA ALA A 49 -22.55 5.41 -14.12
C ALA A 49 -24.06 5.26 -13.89
N GLU A 50 -24.51 5.49 -12.66
CA GLU A 50 -25.94 5.49 -12.31
C GLU A 50 -26.72 6.57 -13.07
N ALA A 51 -26.18 7.79 -13.15
CA ALA A 51 -26.84 8.90 -13.83
C ALA A 51 -26.94 8.72 -15.36
N THR A 52 -26.01 7.98 -15.98
CA THR A 52 -25.98 7.75 -17.43
C THR A 52 -26.52 6.37 -17.85
N GLY A 53 -26.85 5.50 -16.90
CA GLY A 53 -27.23 4.11 -17.19
C GLY A 53 -26.06 3.26 -17.70
N GLU A 54 -24.82 3.67 -17.42
CA GLU A 54 -23.61 2.89 -17.71
C GLU A 54 -23.32 1.90 -16.58
N GLU A 55 -22.52 0.88 -16.89
CA GLU A 55 -21.98 -0.02 -15.86
C GLU A 55 -20.81 0.65 -15.14
N ALA A 56 -20.77 0.54 -13.81
CA ALA A 56 -19.67 1.08 -13.02
C ALA A 56 -18.42 0.20 -13.15
N ASP A 57 -17.24 0.84 -13.19
CA ASP A 57 -15.97 0.11 -13.20
C ASP A 57 -15.85 -0.84 -11.99
N PRO A 58 -15.31 -2.06 -12.17
CA PRO A 58 -15.08 -2.96 -11.05
C PRO A 58 -14.05 -2.36 -10.09
N VAL A 59 -14.34 -2.43 -8.79
CA VAL A 59 -13.47 -1.96 -7.72
C VAL A 59 -12.96 -3.17 -6.93
N PRO A 60 -11.65 -3.23 -6.62
CA PRO A 60 -11.13 -4.30 -5.77
C PRO A 60 -11.84 -4.32 -4.40
N GLY A 61 -12.13 -5.53 -3.90
CA GLY A 61 -12.77 -5.69 -2.58
C GLY A 61 -11.92 -5.17 -1.42
N THR A 62 -10.60 -5.09 -1.60
CA THR A 62 -9.67 -4.48 -0.65
C THR A 62 -8.60 -3.72 -1.41
N VAL A 63 -8.29 -2.51 -0.94
CA VAL A 63 -7.27 -1.65 -1.52
C VAL A 63 -6.28 -1.32 -0.41
N PRO A 64 -5.00 -1.69 -0.54
CA PRO A 64 -4.03 -1.45 0.51
C PRO A 64 -3.72 0.04 0.58
N VAL A 65 -4.05 0.67 1.72
CA VAL A 65 -3.83 2.09 1.94
C VAL A 65 -2.38 2.30 2.43
N PRO A 66 -1.51 2.99 1.67
CA PRO A 66 -0.17 3.29 2.15
C PRO A 66 -0.22 4.29 3.33
N GLN A 67 0.66 4.10 4.29
CA GLN A 67 0.82 4.94 5.48
C GLN A 67 2.25 5.46 5.51
N VAL A 68 2.44 6.76 5.76
CA VAL A 68 3.77 7.37 5.84
C VAL A 68 3.81 8.35 7.01
N MET A 69 4.77 8.17 7.91
CA MET A 69 5.21 9.17 8.86
C MET A 69 6.44 9.87 8.27
N PHE A 70 6.30 11.15 7.92
CA PHE A 70 7.35 11.96 7.31
C PHE A 70 8.36 12.51 8.33
N THR A 71 8.76 11.67 9.29
CA THR A 71 9.85 11.93 10.23
C THR A 71 11.21 11.75 9.55
N ASP A 72 12.28 11.98 10.30
CA ASP A 72 13.65 11.67 9.88
C ASP A 72 14.28 10.64 10.83
N PRO A 73 14.48 9.37 10.41
CA PRO A 73 14.09 8.80 9.12
C PRO A 73 12.56 8.65 8.97
N GLN A 74 12.09 8.53 7.72
CA GLN A 74 10.67 8.27 7.44
C GLN A 74 10.30 6.84 7.83
N VAL A 75 9.02 6.62 8.16
CA VAL A 75 8.44 5.29 8.34
C VAL A 75 7.28 5.14 7.36
N ALA A 76 7.41 4.21 6.43
CA ALA A 76 6.45 4.01 5.34
C ALA A 76 6.02 2.54 5.30
N ALA A 77 4.72 2.27 5.27
CA ALA A 77 4.19 0.90 5.26
C ALA A 77 2.91 0.77 4.44
N VAL A 78 2.67 -0.42 3.88
CA VAL A 78 1.46 -0.76 3.15
C VAL A 78 1.16 -2.24 3.28
N GLY A 79 -0.11 -2.61 3.33
CA GLY A 79 -0.54 -4.00 3.44
C GLY A 79 -0.33 -4.59 4.84
N LEU A 80 -0.13 -5.91 4.90
CA LEU A 80 -0.05 -6.67 6.14
C LEU A 80 1.38 -6.68 6.70
N THR A 81 1.49 -6.53 8.03
CA THR A 81 2.70 -6.94 8.75
C THR A 81 2.82 -8.46 8.78
N GLU A 82 3.98 -9.02 9.10
CA GLU A 82 4.12 -10.47 9.27
C GLU A 82 3.13 -11.01 10.32
N ALA A 83 3.03 -10.34 11.47
CA ALA A 83 2.14 -10.74 12.55
C ALA A 83 0.67 -10.72 12.09
N ALA A 84 0.22 -9.63 11.44
CA ALA A 84 -1.15 -9.52 10.95
C ALA A 84 -1.46 -10.54 9.84
N ALA A 85 -0.49 -10.82 8.95
CA ALA A 85 -0.66 -11.84 7.93
C ALA A 85 -0.81 -13.24 8.53
N ARG A 86 0.04 -13.59 9.51
CA ARG A 86 -0.06 -14.87 10.22
C ARG A 86 -1.36 -15.00 11.01
N GLU A 87 -1.80 -13.93 11.68
CA GLU A 87 -3.07 -13.89 12.41
C GLU A 87 -4.27 -14.07 11.47
N ALA A 88 -4.23 -13.48 10.27
CA ALA A 88 -5.21 -13.67 9.21
C ALA A 88 -5.12 -15.05 8.51
N GLY A 89 -4.22 -15.94 8.95
CA GLY A 89 -4.10 -17.32 8.45
C GLY A 89 -3.22 -17.47 7.20
N HIS A 90 -2.52 -16.42 6.78
CA HIS A 90 -1.59 -16.50 5.64
C HIS A 90 -0.33 -17.28 5.99
N ARG A 91 0.12 -18.12 5.05
CA ARG A 91 1.44 -18.75 5.12
C ARG A 91 2.44 -17.77 4.52
N VAL A 92 3.17 -17.03 5.35
CA VAL A 92 4.07 -15.98 4.87
C VAL A 92 5.55 -16.27 5.09
N VAL A 93 6.37 -15.72 4.20
CA VAL A 93 7.82 -15.51 4.36
C VAL A 93 8.13 -14.02 4.31
N THR A 94 9.12 -13.60 5.09
CA THR A 94 9.61 -12.22 5.09
C THR A 94 11.03 -12.15 4.54
N ALA A 95 11.34 -11.03 3.90
CA ALA A 95 12.69 -10.65 3.54
C ALA A 95 12.98 -9.28 4.13
N GLN A 96 14.10 -9.14 4.82
CA GLN A 96 14.51 -7.91 5.47
C GLN A 96 15.97 -7.60 5.14
N VAL A 97 16.27 -6.32 4.89
CA VAL A 97 17.63 -5.82 4.65
C VAL A 97 17.83 -4.49 5.38
N PRO A 98 19.05 -4.13 5.79
CA PRO A 98 19.35 -2.77 6.24
C PRO A 98 19.04 -1.77 5.12
N PHE A 99 18.46 -0.62 5.46
CA PHE A 99 18.12 0.40 4.46
C PHE A 99 19.37 0.94 3.75
N GLY A 100 20.50 1.03 4.46
CA GLY A 100 21.81 1.35 3.87
C GLY A 100 22.42 0.26 2.97
N GLY A 101 21.70 -0.83 2.70
CA GLY A 101 22.21 -2.00 1.96
C GLY A 101 22.31 -1.83 0.43
N ALA A 102 21.98 -0.66 -0.11
CA ALA A 102 22.08 -0.33 -1.53
C ALA A 102 22.96 0.91 -1.74
N ALA A 103 23.79 0.91 -2.79
CA ALA A 103 24.72 2.02 -3.04
C ALA A 103 23.99 3.36 -3.20
N GLY A 104 22.85 3.36 -3.88
CA GLY A 104 22.06 4.57 -4.08
C GLY A 104 21.42 5.16 -2.82
N THR A 105 21.31 4.44 -1.69
CA THR A 105 20.80 5.06 -0.45
C THR A 105 21.78 6.07 0.12
N ALA A 106 23.08 5.84 -0.04
CA ALA A 106 24.12 6.78 0.40
C ALA A 106 24.09 8.11 -0.36
N LEU A 107 23.38 8.18 -1.49
CA LEU A 107 23.15 9.43 -2.22
C LEU A 107 22.02 10.27 -1.63
N LEU A 108 21.19 9.69 -0.76
CA LEU A 108 20.08 10.37 -0.11
C LEU A 108 20.51 11.06 1.20
N HIS A 109 21.42 10.42 1.93
CA HIS A 109 21.91 10.90 3.23
C HIS A 109 23.27 10.27 3.56
N ASP A 110 24.13 10.98 4.29
CA ASP A 110 25.47 10.48 4.65
C ASP A 110 25.40 9.32 5.66
N ASP A 111 24.53 9.44 6.67
CA ASP A 111 24.33 8.43 7.73
C ASP A 111 23.01 7.64 7.57
N VAL A 112 22.88 6.87 6.50
CA VAL A 112 21.67 6.07 6.26
C VAL A 112 21.49 4.99 7.33
N THR A 113 20.39 5.10 8.08
CA THR A 113 19.95 4.08 9.04
C THR A 113 18.54 3.60 8.71
N GLY A 114 18.15 2.46 9.30
CA GLY A 114 16.82 1.90 9.18
C GLY A 114 16.78 0.55 8.47
N THR A 115 15.59 0.13 8.06
CA THR A 115 15.33 -1.22 7.55
C THR A 115 14.31 -1.20 6.41
N ALA A 116 14.43 -2.14 5.49
CA ALA A 116 13.41 -2.44 4.51
C ALA A 116 12.97 -3.89 4.70
N GLN A 117 11.66 -4.13 4.69
CA GLN A 117 11.06 -5.44 4.83
C GLN A 117 9.89 -5.62 3.87
N ILE A 118 9.78 -6.80 3.27
CA ILE A 118 8.60 -7.24 2.53
C ILE A 118 8.03 -8.52 3.15
N VAL A 119 6.72 -8.69 3.01
CA VAL A 119 5.95 -9.86 3.42
C VAL A 119 5.34 -10.48 2.18
N VAL A 120 5.64 -11.75 1.93
CA VAL A 120 5.18 -12.50 0.76
C VAL A 120 4.34 -13.68 1.23
N ASP A 121 3.15 -13.81 0.66
CA ASP A 121 2.28 -14.95 0.87
C ASP A 121 2.73 -16.13 -0.01
N LEU A 122 2.89 -17.30 0.59
CA LEU A 122 3.45 -18.50 -0.05
C LEU A 122 2.46 -19.16 -1.00
N ASP A 123 1.16 -18.93 -0.81
CA ASP A 123 0.09 -19.52 -1.62
C ASP A 123 -0.09 -18.75 -2.93
N SER A 124 -0.29 -17.44 -2.83
CA SER A 124 -0.38 -16.54 -3.99
C SER A 124 0.96 -16.26 -4.65
N ARG A 125 2.06 -16.45 -3.93
CA ARG A 125 3.44 -16.13 -4.34
C ARG A 125 3.65 -14.65 -4.67
N SER A 126 2.86 -13.79 -4.02
CA SER A 126 2.84 -12.34 -4.23
C SER A 126 3.01 -11.60 -2.92
N LEU A 127 3.40 -10.32 -3.01
CA LEU A 127 3.55 -9.46 -1.85
C LEU A 127 2.18 -9.17 -1.24
N VAL A 128 2.11 -9.22 0.09
CA VAL A 128 0.92 -8.83 0.87
C VAL A 128 1.20 -7.66 1.81
N GLY A 129 2.47 -7.30 1.99
CA GLY A 129 2.83 -6.09 2.71
C GLY A 129 4.31 -5.70 2.57
N ALA A 130 4.60 -4.46 2.92
CA ALA A 130 5.94 -3.91 2.94
C ALA A 130 6.07 -2.83 4.02
N THR A 131 7.27 -2.67 4.56
CA THR A 131 7.64 -1.63 5.51
C THR A 131 9.05 -1.14 5.22
N PHE A 132 9.21 0.17 5.11
CA PHE A 132 10.45 0.87 4.86
C PHE A 132 10.67 1.92 5.95
N VAL A 133 11.84 1.90 6.56
CA VAL A 133 12.31 2.90 7.51
C VAL A 133 13.64 3.44 6.99
N GLY A 134 13.68 4.71 6.60
CA GLY A 134 14.86 5.32 5.99
C GLY A 134 14.54 6.64 5.28
N PRO A 135 15.56 7.32 4.72
CA PRO A 135 15.35 8.52 3.91
C PRO A 135 14.54 8.18 2.65
N GLU A 136 13.58 9.04 2.32
CA GLU A 136 12.68 8.88 1.16
C GLU A 136 11.95 7.53 1.09
N ALA A 137 11.70 6.89 2.24
CA ALA A 137 10.96 5.63 2.33
C ALA A 137 9.56 5.71 1.67
N SER A 138 8.94 6.90 1.66
CA SER A 138 7.67 7.16 0.98
C SER A 138 7.70 6.84 -0.52
N GLU A 139 8.81 7.14 -1.19
CA GLU A 139 8.96 6.94 -2.63
C GLU A 139 9.17 5.44 -2.95
N LEU A 140 9.97 4.75 -2.14
CA LEU A 140 10.16 3.30 -2.27
C LEU A 140 8.87 2.51 -2.02
N LEU A 141 8.02 3.00 -1.11
CA LEU A 141 6.75 2.36 -0.77
C LEU A 141 5.81 2.24 -1.98
N HIS A 142 5.84 3.18 -2.93
CA HIS A 142 4.90 3.17 -4.04
C HIS A 142 4.99 1.89 -4.89
N ALA A 143 6.20 1.38 -5.12
CA ALA A 143 6.39 0.10 -5.82
C ALA A 143 5.71 -1.08 -5.11
N ALA A 144 5.68 -1.08 -3.77
CA ALA A 144 4.96 -2.08 -2.99
C ALA A 144 3.44 -1.97 -3.21
N THR A 145 2.90 -0.75 -3.26
CA THR A 145 1.47 -0.53 -3.50
C THR A 145 1.04 -1.15 -4.83
N VAL A 146 1.82 -0.93 -5.89
CA VAL A 146 1.56 -1.48 -7.23
C VAL A 146 1.68 -3.01 -7.22
N ALA A 147 2.71 -3.56 -6.59
CA ALA A 147 2.92 -5.01 -6.52
C ALA A 147 1.77 -5.74 -5.80
N ILE A 148 1.28 -5.16 -4.69
CA ILE A 148 0.17 -5.74 -3.91
C ILE A 148 -1.14 -5.61 -4.68
N VAL A 149 -1.46 -4.42 -5.24
CA VAL A 149 -2.69 -4.20 -6.02
C VAL A 149 -2.75 -5.10 -7.25
N GLY A 150 -1.62 -5.26 -7.94
CA GLY A 150 -1.52 -6.13 -9.12
C GLY A 150 -1.37 -7.61 -8.80
N ALA A 151 -1.29 -7.98 -7.51
CA ALA A 151 -0.94 -9.33 -7.05
C ALA A 151 0.26 -9.92 -7.82
N VAL A 152 1.28 -9.09 -8.09
CA VAL A 152 2.38 -9.42 -9.00
C VAL A 152 3.20 -10.57 -8.39
N PRO A 153 3.29 -11.73 -9.06
CA PRO A 153 4.07 -12.86 -8.55
C PRO A 153 5.56 -12.50 -8.41
N VAL A 154 6.23 -13.00 -7.37
CA VAL A 154 7.64 -12.72 -7.10
C VAL A 154 8.56 -13.05 -8.29
N HIS A 155 8.26 -14.15 -9.01
CA HIS A 155 9.03 -14.54 -10.20
C HIS A 155 8.88 -13.54 -11.37
N VAL A 156 7.81 -12.75 -11.40
CA VAL A 156 7.64 -11.63 -12.34
C VAL A 156 8.32 -10.38 -11.77
N LEU A 157 8.09 -10.07 -10.49
CA LEU A 157 8.58 -8.84 -9.86
C LEU A 157 10.10 -8.69 -9.92
N ARG A 158 10.86 -9.80 -9.87
CA ARG A 158 12.32 -9.81 -10.04
C ARG A 158 12.84 -9.29 -11.37
N HIS A 159 11.98 -9.11 -12.37
CA HIS A 159 12.33 -8.52 -13.66
C HIS A 159 12.16 -6.99 -13.69
N ALA A 160 11.63 -6.37 -12.62
CA ALA A 160 11.66 -4.92 -12.44
C ALA A 160 13.08 -4.48 -12.06
N VAL A 161 13.88 -4.11 -13.07
CA VAL A 161 15.30 -3.74 -12.89
C VAL A 161 15.41 -2.34 -12.27
N PRO A 162 16.03 -2.21 -11.07
CA PRO A 162 16.31 -0.88 -10.51
C PRO A 162 17.50 -0.23 -11.23
N SER A 163 17.45 1.09 -11.40
CA SER A 163 18.58 1.88 -11.90
C SER A 163 19.72 1.89 -10.89
N TYR A 164 20.97 1.95 -11.36
CA TYR A 164 22.16 2.10 -10.51
C TYR A 164 22.81 3.47 -10.75
N PRO A 165 23.28 4.17 -9.69
CA PRO A 165 22.98 3.93 -8.28
C PRO A 165 21.61 4.54 -7.89
N ALA A 166 20.71 3.77 -7.28
CA ALA A 166 19.44 4.29 -6.75
C ALA A 166 18.97 3.53 -5.51
N ALA A 167 18.24 4.21 -4.61
CA ALA A 167 17.69 3.56 -3.42
C ALA A 167 16.72 2.40 -3.76
N SER A 168 16.13 2.41 -4.96
CA SER A 168 15.28 1.33 -5.45
C SER A 168 16.01 -0.01 -5.60
N GLU A 169 17.35 -0.03 -5.62
CA GLU A 169 18.13 -1.27 -5.51
C GLU A 169 17.86 -2.06 -4.21
N LEU A 170 17.26 -1.44 -3.19
CA LEU A 170 16.74 -2.17 -2.03
C LEU A 170 15.75 -3.28 -2.44
N TRP A 171 14.95 -3.06 -3.49
CA TRP A 171 14.05 -4.08 -4.03
C TRP A 171 14.80 -5.30 -4.56
N LEU A 172 15.93 -5.10 -5.25
CA LEU A 172 16.80 -6.20 -5.67
C LEU A 172 17.29 -6.99 -4.45
N ARG A 173 17.80 -6.30 -3.43
CA ARG A 173 18.32 -6.93 -2.20
C ARG A 173 17.25 -7.71 -1.44
N LEU A 174 16.04 -7.16 -1.33
CA LEU A 174 14.89 -7.81 -0.70
C LEU A 174 14.50 -9.09 -1.44
N LEU A 175 14.38 -9.02 -2.77
CA LEU A 175 14.02 -10.16 -3.59
C LEU A 175 15.09 -11.26 -3.52
N GLU A 176 16.37 -10.92 -3.52
CA GLU A 176 17.49 -11.87 -3.37
C GLU A 176 17.43 -12.69 -2.08
N LYS A 177 16.87 -12.11 -1.00
CA LYS A 177 16.71 -12.77 0.30
C LYS A 177 15.54 -13.75 0.36
N LEU A 178 14.62 -13.73 -0.61
CA LEU A 178 13.51 -14.67 -0.66
C LEU A 178 13.98 -16.09 -1.03
N PRO A 179 13.27 -17.14 -0.56
CA PRO A 179 13.55 -18.52 -0.94
C PRO A 179 13.61 -18.70 -2.47
N ARG A 180 14.50 -19.58 -2.94
CA ARG A 180 14.76 -19.75 -4.39
C ARG A 180 13.50 -20.20 -5.12
N GLU A 181 12.70 -21.04 -4.49
CA GLU A 181 11.41 -21.52 -4.94
C GLU A 181 10.41 -20.39 -5.18
N MET A 182 10.50 -19.25 -4.49
CA MET A 182 9.62 -18.10 -4.75
C MET A 182 10.07 -17.30 -5.97
N ARG A 183 11.37 -17.36 -6.29
CA ARG A 183 11.99 -16.62 -7.40
C ARG A 183 12.00 -17.38 -8.72
N ALA A 184 11.85 -18.71 -8.67
CA ALA A 184 11.68 -19.57 -9.83
C ALA A 184 10.23 -19.52 -10.33
N GLY A 185 9.99 -19.59 -11.64
CA GLY A 185 8.63 -19.70 -12.20
C GLY A 185 7.96 -20.97 -11.72
#